data_AF-A0A0T6AZ97-F1
#
_entry.id   AF-A0A0T6AZ97-F1
#
_cell.length_a   1.000
_cell.length_b   1.000
_cell.length_c   1.000
_cell.angle_alpha   90.00
_cell.angle_beta   90.00
_cell.angle_gamma   90.00
#
_symmetry.space_group_name_H-M   'P 1'
#
loop_
_entity.id
_entity.type
_entity.pdbx_description
1 polymer ?
#
loop_
_entity_poly.entity_id
_entity_poly.type
_entity_poly.pdbx_seq_one_letter_code
_entity_poly.pdbx_strand_id
1 'polypeptide(L)'
;MEHLLFDITVLGHVEQTFEALVEGITKAITNAHESIQSGRIYLNSGLLRNTNINRSPASYLLNPESERKQYDYNVDKQMLQLKFVSADNNDIIGLIHWFPVHPVSMNNSNGYITSDNVGYASILMEQFLNNGAFPGEGNIVSAFASTNLGDVSPNTRGPICINTGLACDEVTSTCNGQARYCIASGPGEDMFESTKIIADNMYSKALELLNDGNAVKVTGAIKI
;
A
#
# COMPACT_ATOMS: atom_id res chain seq x y z
N MET A 1 -10.01 24.02 11.78
CA MET A 1 -10.61 22.89 12.52
C MET A 1 -11.84 22.45 11.74
N GLU A 2 -11.67 21.47 10.86
CA GLU A 2 -12.80 20.92 10.08
C GLU A 2 -13.51 19.82 10.88
N HIS A 3 -12.75 18.95 11.56
CA HIS A 3 -13.29 17.84 12.35
C HIS A 3 -12.47 17.59 13.62
N LEU A 4 -13.05 17.90 14.79
CA LEU A 4 -12.41 17.77 16.10
C LEU A 4 -11.82 16.37 16.36
N LEU A 5 -12.49 15.31 15.92
CA LEU A 5 -12.06 13.92 16.17
C LEU A 5 -10.65 13.64 15.64
N PHE A 6 -10.29 14.20 14.48
CA PHE A 6 -8.98 13.97 13.85
C PHE A 6 -7.90 14.94 14.38
N ASP A 7 -8.31 16.12 14.87
CA ASP A 7 -7.39 17.15 15.35
C ASP A 7 -6.90 16.89 16.79
N ILE A 8 -7.60 16.10 17.60
CA ILE A 8 -7.25 15.85 19.01
C ILE A 8 -5.84 15.25 19.15
N THR A 9 -5.49 14.26 18.33
CA THR A 9 -4.20 13.55 18.45
C THR A 9 -3.01 14.36 17.96
N VAL A 10 -3.27 15.41 17.17
CA VAL A 10 -2.25 16.34 16.66
C VAL A 10 -2.26 17.69 17.40
N LEU A 11 -3.06 17.80 18.47
CA LEU A 11 -3.19 18.97 19.33
C LEU A 11 -3.70 20.23 18.61
N GLY A 12 -4.45 20.06 17.52
CA GLY A 12 -5.05 21.14 16.74
C GLY A 12 -4.55 21.20 15.29
N HIS A 13 -4.92 22.27 14.61
CA HIS A 13 -4.60 22.48 13.19
C HIS A 13 -3.17 23.00 13.00
N VAL A 14 -2.43 22.39 12.07
CA VAL A 14 -1.06 22.79 11.70
C VAL A 14 -1.09 23.34 10.27
N GLU A 15 -1.21 24.66 10.14
CA GLU A 15 -1.38 25.35 8.85
C GLU A 15 -0.27 25.00 7.86
N GLN A 16 0.99 24.98 8.30
CA GLN A 16 2.12 24.73 7.41
C GLN A 16 2.06 23.34 6.76
N THR A 17 1.59 22.32 7.49
CA THR A 17 1.41 20.97 6.94
C THR A 17 0.25 20.94 5.97
N PHE A 18 -0.85 21.62 6.29
CA PHE A 18 -2.02 21.71 5.42
C PHE A 18 -1.68 22.39 4.09
N GLU A 19 -1.06 23.56 4.13
CA GLU A 19 -0.63 24.32 2.94
C GLU A 19 0.34 23.50 2.08
N ALA A 20 1.36 22.88 2.68
CA ALA A 20 2.31 22.05 1.95
C ALA A 20 1.65 20.85 1.23
N LEU A 21 0.63 20.23 1.83
CA LEU A 21 -0.14 19.16 1.20
C LEU A 21 -0.98 19.68 0.03
N VAL A 22 -1.69 20.79 0.23
CA VAL A 22 -2.53 21.42 -0.82
C VAL A 22 -1.67 21.85 -2.02
N GLU A 23 -0.56 22.54 -1.76
CA GLU A 23 0.38 22.97 -2.79
C GLU A 23 1.00 21.78 -3.53
N GLY A 24 1.46 20.77 -2.78
CA GLY A 24 2.06 19.56 -3.36
C GLY A 24 1.11 18.80 -4.28
N ILE A 25 -0.13 18.59 -3.84
CA ILE A 25 -1.18 17.92 -4.64
C ILE A 25 -1.51 18.75 -5.88
N THR A 26 -1.72 20.05 -5.72
CA THR A 26 -2.04 20.95 -6.84
C THR A 26 -0.92 20.96 -7.87
N LYS A 27 0.34 21.05 -7.41
CA LYS A 27 1.51 20.99 -8.28
C LYS A 27 1.63 19.68 -9.03
N ALA A 28 1.39 18.54 -8.38
CA ALA A 28 1.40 17.23 -9.05
C ALA A 28 0.36 17.14 -10.17
N ILE A 29 -0.85 17.69 -9.95
CA ILE A 29 -1.90 17.76 -10.95
C ILE A 29 -1.50 18.68 -12.11
N THR A 30 -0.95 19.87 -11.82
CA THR A 30 -0.47 20.80 -12.85
C THR A 30 0.62 20.16 -13.71
N ASN A 31 1.61 19.50 -13.10
CA ASN A 31 2.67 18.80 -13.82
C ASN A 31 2.11 17.70 -14.74
N ALA A 32 1.12 16.92 -14.26
CA ALA A 32 0.46 15.90 -15.07
C ALA A 32 -0.34 16.50 -16.24
N HIS A 33 -1.00 17.64 -16.02
CA HIS A 33 -1.75 18.36 -17.05
C HIS A 33 -0.84 18.93 -18.14
N GLU A 34 0.30 19.50 -17.75
CA GLU A 34 1.27 20.11 -18.68
C GLU A 34 2.08 19.06 -19.46
N SER A 35 2.09 17.80 -19.03
CA SER A 35 2.79 16.67 -19.66
C SER A 35 1.87 15.69 -20.40
N ILE A 36 0.63 16.11 -20.70
CA ILE A 36 -0.32 15.30 -21.47
C ILE A 36 0.29 14.88 -22.81
N GLN A 37 0.15 13.60 -23.12
CA GLN A 37 0.61 13.02 -24.38
C GLN A 37 -0.34 11.91 -24.84
N SER A 38 -0.28 11.56 -26.12
CA SER A 38 -1.03 10.42 -26.67
C SER A 38 -0.51 9.12 -26.07
N GLY A 39 -1.42 8.26 -25.60
CA GLY A 39 -1.03 7.07 -24.84
C GLY A 39 -1.99 5.90 -24.99
N ARG A 40 -1.54 4.74 -24.49
CA ARG A 40 -2.31 3.50 -24.36
C ARG A 40 -2.25 3.03 -22.92
N ILE A 41 -3.34 2.41 -22.47
CA ILE A 41 -3.48 1.91 -21.11
C ILE A 41 -3.62 0.40 -21.14
N TYR A 42 -2.93 -0.30 -20.24
CA TYR A 42 -3.00 -1.74 -20.09
C TYR A 42 -3.26 -2.12 -18.64
N LEU A 43 -4.02 -3.18 -18.43
CA LEU A 43 -4.37 -3.73 -17.12
C LEU A 43 -3.78 -5.12 -16.98
N ASN A 44 -3.12 -5.39 -15.87
CA ASN A 44 -2.68 -6.74 -15.50
C ASN A 44 -2.96 -7.01 -14.03
N SER A 45 -3.03 -8.27 -13.62
CA SER A 45 -3.23 -8.63 -12.22
C SER A 45 -2.52 -9.93 -11.85
N GLY A 46 -2.15 -10.08 -10.58
CA GLY A 46 -1.52 -11.31 -10.10
C GLY A 46 -1.62 -11.46 -8.59
N LEU A 47 -1.43 -12.70 -8.11
CA LEU A 47 -1.50 -13.02 -6.69
C LEU A 47 -0.19 -12.69 -5.98
N LEU A 48 -0.25 -11.80 -4.99
CA LEU A 48 0.82 -11.46 -4.05
C LEU A 48 0.53 -12.09 -2.69
N ARG A 49 1.44 -12.95 -2.23
CA ARG A 49 1.36 -13.65 -0.95
C ARG A 49 2.48 -13.18 -0.02
N ASN A 50 2.39 -13.52 1.26
CA ASN A 50 3.41 -13.21 2.28
C ASN A 50 3.65 -11.70 2.51
N THR A 51 2.69 -10.87 2.12
CA THR A 51 2.75 -9.40 2.28
C THR A 51 1.66 -8.87 3.21
N ASN A 52 0.60 -9.65 3.43
CA ASN A 52 -0.51 -9.24 4.27
C ASN A 52 -1.17 -10.42 5.01
N ILE A 53 -1.78 -10.12 6.17
CA ILE A 53 -2.63 -11.02 6.97
C ILE A 53 -3.90 -10.29 7.42
N ASN A 54 -4.95 -11.04 7.78
CA ASN A 54 -6.13 -10.46 8.42
C ASN A 54 -5.83 -10.16 9.90
N ARG A 55 -6.10 -8.93 10.37
CA ARG A 55 -5.90 -8.51 11.77
C ARG A 55 -7.15 -8.63 12.65
N SER A 56 -8.26 -9.08 12.08
CA SER A 56 -9.52 -9.37 12.77
C SER A 56 -10.19 -10.63 12.20
N PRO A 57 -9.47 -11.78 12.17
CA PRO A 57 -9.94 -13.00 11.54
C PRO A 57 -11.24 -13.54 12.15
N ALA A 58 -11.41 -13.42 13.47
CA ALA A 58 -12.65 -13.79 14.15
C ALA A 58 -13.88 -13.06 13.58
N SER A 59 -13.75 -11.78 13.23
CA SER A 59 -14.82 -10.99 12.61
C SER A 59 -15.10 -11.44 11.19
N TYR A 60 -14.06 -11.75 10.40
CA TYR A 60 -14.23 -12.30 9.06
C TYR A 60 -15.03 -13.62 9.08
N LEU A 61 -14.82 -14.47 10.09
CA LEU A 61 -15.55 -15.74 10.23
C LEU A 61 -17.06 -15.57 10.48
N LEU A 62 -17.52 -14.38 10.88
CA LEU A 62 -18.94 -14.07 11.03
C LEU A 62 -19.64 -13.83 9.69
N ASN A 63 -18.90 -13.66 8.59
CA ASN A 63 -19.48 -13.61 7.25
C ASN A 63 -20.13 -14.97 6.90
N PRO A 64 -21.24 -14.98 6.14
CA PRO A 64 -21.91 -16.21 5.71
C PRO A 64 -20.94 -17.25 5.14
N GLU A 65 -21.06 -18.50 5.58
CA GLU A 65 -20.16 -19.58 5.13
C GLU A 65 -20.19 -19.77 3.61
N SER A 66 -21.37 -19.60 2.98
CA SER A 66 -21.54 -19.68 1.53
C SER A 66 -20.80 -18.57 0.77
N GLU A 67 -20.59 -17.41 1.40
CA GLU A 67 -19.78 -16.33 0.83
C GLU A 67 -18.29 -16.66 1.01
N ARG A 68 -17.87 -17.01 2.22
CA ARG A 68 -16.45 -17.33 2.50
C ARG A 68 -15.90 -18.45 1.62
N LYS A 69 -16.71 -19.46 1.28
CA LYS A 69 -16.33 -20.56 0.38
C LYS A 69 -16.04 -20.13 -1.07
N GLN A 70 -16.39 -18.90 -1.46
CA GLN A 70 -16.07 -18.36 -2.79
C GLN A 70 -14.66 -17.77 -2.87
N TYR A 71 -13.95 -17.67 -1.75
CA TYR A 71 -12.63 -17.05 -1.66
C TYR A 71 -11.62 -17.99 -1.02
N ASP A 72 -10.39 -17.96 -1.55
CA ASP A 72 -9.28 -18.80 -1.02
C ASP A 72 -8.67 -18.24 0.28
N TYR A 73 -8.87 -16.95 0.55
CA TYR A 73 -8.21 -16.21 1.62
C TYR A 73 -9.18 -15.28 2.35
N ASN A 74 -8.85 -14.94 3.60
CA ASN A 74 -9.58 -13.95 4.40
C ASN A 74 -9.05 -12.51 4.22
N VAL A 75 -8.15 -12.30 3.25
CA VAL A 75 -7.72 -10.99 2.76
C VAL A 75 -7.46 -11.12 1.27
N ASP A 76 -7.67 -10.03 0.53
CA ASP A 76 -7.37 -10.02 -0.88
C ASP A 76 -5.86 -10.12 -1.13
N LYS A 77 -5.51 -11.05 -2.03
CA LYS A 77 -4.13 -11.30 -2.46
C LYS A 77 -3.87 -10.77 -3.86
N GLN A 78 -4.88 -10.27 -4.56
CA GLN A 78 -4.72 -9.79 -5.93
C GLN A 78 -4.12 -8.38 -5.93
N MET A 79 -2.97 -8.22 -6.60
CA MET A 79 -2.46 -6.92 -6.99
C MET A 79 -2.93 -6.64 -8.42
N LEU A 80 -3.47 -5.44 -8.64
CA LEU A 80 -3.85 -4.93 -9.95
C LEU A 80 -2.83 -3.88 -10.39
N GLN A 81 -2.38 -3.92 -11.64
CA GLN A 81 -1.48 -2.93 -12.23
C GLN A 81 -2.14 -2.29 -13.45
N LEU A 82 -2.20 -0.95 -13.46
CA LEU A 82 -2.55 -0.15 -14.62
C LEU A 82 -1.31 0.54 -15.16
N LYS A 83 -0.96 0.24 -16.41
CA LYS A 83 0.24 0.72 -17.09
C LYS A 83 -0.13 1.72 -18.19
N PHE A 84 0.51 2.88 -18.15
CA PHE A 84 0.39 3.93 -19.16
C PHE A 84 1.66 3.94 -20.02
N VAL A 85 1.49 3.86 -21.33
CA VAL A 85 2.62 3.94 -22.29
C VAL A 85 2.33 4.97 -23.36
N SER A 86 3.38 5.62 -23.85
CA SER A 86 3.29 6.55 -24.97
C SER A 86 2.82 5.85 -26.24
N ALA A 87 1.93 6.50 -26.98
CA ALA A 87 1.49 6.00 -28.26
C ALA A 87 2.61 6.04 -29.30
N ASP A 88 3.56 6.98 -29.17
CA ASP A 88 4.55 7.32 -30.19
C ASP A 88 5.77 6.39 -30.15
N ASN A 89 6.33 6.15 -28.96
CA ASN A 89 7.56 5.38 -28.79
C ASN A 89 7.41 4.11 -27.91
N ASN A 90 6.22 3.88 -27.32
CA ASN A 90 5.93 2.81 -26.34
C ASN A 90 6.67 2.94 -25.00
N ASP A 91 7.28 4.07 -24.68
CA ASP A 91 7.90 4.29 -23.38
C ASP A 91 6.84 4.32 -22.28
N ILE A 92 7.22 3.85 -21.09
CA ILE A 92 6.37 3.89 -19.91
C ILE A 92 6.24 5.36 -19.46
N ILE A 93 5.00 5.81 -19.28
CA ILE A 93 4.68 7.14 -18.73
C ILE A 93 4.49 7.03 -17.22
N GLY A 94 3.79 5.99 -16.78
CA GLY A 94 3.56 5.76 -15.37
C GLY A 94 2.77 4.50 -15.09
N LEU A 95 2.66 4.18 -13.81
CA LEU A 95 2.04 2.96 -13.29
C LEU A 95 1.22 3.28 -12.05
N ILE A 96 0.09 2.58 -11.92
CA ILE A 96 -0.67 2.54 -10.66
C ILE A 96 -0.87 1.09 -10.27
N HIS A 97 -0.56 0.77 -9.02
CA HIS A 97 -0.72 -0.55 -8.43
C HIS A 97 -1.74 -0.48 -7.31
N TRP A 98 -2.75 -1.35 -7.33
CA TRP A 98 -3.72 -1.48 -6.23
C TRP A 98 -3.48 -2.80 -5.51
N PHE A 99 -3.23 -2.72 -4.21
CA PHE A 99 -3.06 -3.89 -3.34
C PHE A 99 -3.49 -3.55 -1.90
N PRO A 100 -4.26 -4.41 -1.21
CA PRO A 100 -4.71 -4.12 0.15
C PRO A 100 -3.64 -4.47 1.16
N VAL A 101 -3.04 -3.46 1.77
CA VAL A 101 -2.17 -3.60 2.95
C VAL A 101 -2.11 -2.27 3.69
N HIS A 102 -2.21 -2.27 5.02
CA HIS A 102 -1.99 -1.05 5.78
C HIS A 102 -0.51 -0.59 5.69
N PRO A 103 -0.25 0.71 5.48
CA PRO A 103 1.08 1.30 5.61
C PRO A 103 1.43 1.54 7.09
N VAL A 104 1.63 0.43 7.81
CA VAL A 104 1.94 0.41 9.27
C VAL A 104 3.06 -0.57 9.61
N SER A 105 3.99 -0.79 8.66
CA SER A 105 5.21 -1.55 8.95
C SER A 105 6.11 -0.78 9.92
N MET A 106 6.19 0.54 9.76
CA MET A 106 6.77 1.47 10.73
C MET A 106 5.77 1.67 11.87
N ASN A 107 6.13 1.18 13.07
CA ASN A 107 5.23 1.21 14.21
C ASN A 107 5.19 2.60 14.90
N ASN A 108 4.36 2.72 15.94
CA ASN A 108 4.15 3.98 16.65
C ASN A 108 5.35 4.49 17.50
N SER A 109 6.46 3.76 17.58
CA SER A 109 7.70 4.25 18.19
C SER A 109 8.61 4.98 17.18
N ASN A 110 8.28 4.93 15.88
CA ASN A 110 8.98 5.67 14.85
C ASN A 110 8.82 7.18 15.05
N GLY A 111 9.94 7.91 14.98
CA GLY A 111 9.97 9.38 15.05
C GLY A 111 10.24 10.08 13.71
N TYR A 112 10.36 9.33 12.61
CA TYR A 112 10.69 9.86 11.28
C TYR A 112 9.47 9.99 10.37
N ILE A 113 9.43 11.03 9.54
CA ILE A 113 8.45 11.12 8.45
C ILE A 113 8.79 10.05 7.40
N THR A 114 7.79 9.28 6.99
CA THR A 114 7.96 8.15 6.07
C THR A 114 6.66 7.88 5.32
N SER A 115 6.78 7.32 4.12
CA SER A 115 5.67 6.82 3.30
C SER A 115 5.46 5.30 3.46
N ASP A 116 6.12 4.70 4.46
CA ASP A 116 6.00 3.30 4.88
C ASP A 116 6.24 2.29 3.72
N ASN A 117 5.62 1.11 3.79
CA ASN A 117 5.85 0.00 2.89
C ASN A 117 5.38 0.28 1.44
N VAL A 118 4.19 0.88 1.25
CA VAL A 118 3.65 1.22 -0.08
C VAL A 118 4.46 2.34 -0.73
N GLY A 119 4.88 3.33 0.05
CA GLY A 119 5.71 4.42 -0.44
C GLY A 119 7.12 3.98 -0.78
N TYR A 120 7.70 3.08 0.03
CA TYR A 120 9.01 2.52 -0.31
C TYR A 120 8.94 1.64 -1.56
N ALA A 121 7.85 0.90 -1.77
CA ALA A 121 7.63 0.18 -3.02
C ALA A 121 7.52 1.13 -4.23
N SER A 122 6.84 2.28 -4.09
CA SER A 122 6.83 3.33 -5.11
C SER A 122 8.24 3.83 -5.44
N ILE A 123 9.04 4.15 -4.42
CA ILE A 123 10.42 4.63 -4.60
C ILE A 123 11.26 3.60 -5.35
N LEU A 124 11.19 2.32 -4.98
CA LEU A 124 11.94 1.25 -5.66
C LEU A 124 11.55 1.15 -7.14
N MET A 125 10.26 1.26 -7.44
CA MET A 125 9.75 1.20 -8.81
C MET A 125 10.15 2.41 -9.63
N GLU A 126 10.05 3.63 -9.08
CA GLU A 126 10.48 4.86 -9.74
C GLU A 126 11.98 4.88 -9.97
N GLN A 127 12.78 4.43 -9.01
CA GLN A 127 14.23 4.30 -9.18
C GLN A 127 14.58 3.32 -10.29
N PHE A 128 13.89 2.18 -10.38
CA PHE A 128 14.09 1.21 -11.46
C PHE A 128 13.75 1.81 -12.84
N LEU A 129 12.59 2.47 -12.95
CA LEU A 129 12.09 3.01 -14.23
C LEU A 129 12.87 4.25 -14.70
N ASN A 130 13.33 5.08 -13.77
CA ASN A 130 14.08 6.30 -14.08
C ASN A 130 15.61 6.08 -14.04
N ASN A 131 16.08 4.86 -14.34
CA ASN A 131 17.51 4.52 -14.45
C ASN A 131 18.36 4.93 -13.23
N GLY A 132 17.82 4.77 -12.02
CA GLY A 132 18.51 5.09 -10.78
C GLY A 132 18.54 6.58 -10.43
N ALA A 133 17.63 7.39 -10.99
CA ALA A 133 17.44 8.78 -10.56
C ALA A 133 17.27 8.89 -9.03
N PHE A 134 17.60 10.06 -8.47
CA PHE A 134 17.39 10.30 -7.06
C PHE A 134 15.89 10.23 -6.72
N PRO A 135 15.51 9.76 -5.51
CA PRO A 135 14.11 9.74 -5.10
C PRO A 135 13.43 11.11 -5.27
N GLY A 136 12.27 11.13 -5.94
CA GLY A 136 11.53 12.36 -6.25
C GLY A 136 11.97 13.05 -7.54
N GLU A 137 12.96 12.52 -8.26
CA GLU A 137 13.35 12.94 -9.60
C GLU A 137 12.96 11.89 -10.65
N GLY A 138 12.94 12.30 -11.92
CA GLY A 138 12.54 11.45 -13.04
C GLY A 138 11.18 11.84 -13.63
N ASN A 139 10.85 11.24 -14.77
CA ASN A 139 9.63 11.55 -15.52
C ASN A 139 8.59 10.43 -15.41
N ILE A 140 9.00 9.23 -15.01
CA ILE A 140 8.11 8.08 -14.87
C ILE A 140 7.63 7.99 -13.43
N VAL A 141 6.32 8.04 -13.23
CA VAL A 141 5.69 8.00 -11.91
C VAL A 141 5.13 6.61 -11.63
N SER A 142 5.34 6.08 -10.43
CA SER A 142 4.78 4.80 -10.01
C SER A 142 4.12 4.89 -8.64
N ALA A 143 2.80 4.69 -8.58
CA ALA A 143 2.02 4.82 -7.36
C ALA A 143 1.45 3.49 -6.87
N PHE A 144 1.65 3.15 -5.59
CA PHE A 144 0.92 2.09 -4.90
C PHE A 144 -0.28 2.68 -4.16
N ALA A 145 -1.47 2.42 -4.69
CA ALA A 145 -2.74 2.94 -4.22
C ALA A 145 -3.43 2.00 -3.22
N SER A 146 -4.03 2.60 -2.20
CA SER A 146 -4.87 1.93 -1.22
C SER A 146 -6.12 1.32 -1.84
N THR A 147 -6.60 0.22 -1.27
CA THR A 147 -7.86 -0.46 -1.63
C THR A 147 -8.66 -0.77 -0.35
N ASN A 148 -9.24 -1.96 -0.23
CA ASN A 148 -9.99 -2.48 0.91
C ASN A 148 -9.04 -2.99 2.03
N LEU A 149 -8.20 -2.10 2.55
CA LEU A 149 -7.17 -2.46 3.52
C LEU A 149 -7.65 -2.53 4.98
N GLY A 150 -8.94 -2.31 5.28
CA GLY A 150 -9.48 -2.07 6.63
C GLY A 150 -9.10 -3.09 7.72
N ASP A 151 -9.04 -4.37 7.41
CA ASP A 151 -8.67 -5.47 8.32
C ASP A 151 -7.34 -6.13 7.90
N VAL A 152 -6.52 -5.46 7.10
CA VAL A 152 -5.35 -6.03 6.45
C VAL A 152 -4.05 -5.44 6.99
N SER A 153 -3.20 -6.28 7.57
CA SER A 153 -1.96 -5.88 8.24
C SER A 153 -0.70 -6.36 7.50
N PRO A 154 0.38 -5.54 7.41
CA PRO A 154 1.68 -5.96 6.89
C PRO A 154 2.50 -6.77 7.91
N ASN A 155 2.06 -6.84 9.16
CA ASN A 155 2.79 -7.49 10.25
C ASN A 155 2.57 -9.02 10.22
N THR A 156 3.20 -9.67 9.25
CA THR A 156 2.91 -11.06 8.85
C THR A 156 3.32 -12.14 9.84
N ARG A 157 4.11 -11.82 10.89
CA ARG A 157 4.39 -12.78 11.97
C ARG A 157 3.20 -13.00 12.91
N GLY A 158 2.16 -12.18 12.79
CA GLY A 158 0.94 -12.29 13.58
C GLY A 158 1.09 -11.79 15.01
N PRO A 159 -0.04 -11.69 15.75
CA PRO A 159 -0.08 -11.09 17.08
C PRO A 159 0.43 -12.03 18.18
N ILE A 160 1.40 -11.56 18.98
CA ILE A 160 1.92 -12.26 20.15
C ILE A 160 1.92 -11.37 21.39
N CYS A 161 1.89 -12.01 22.56
CA CYS A 161 2.03 -11.36 23.85
C CYS A 161 3.51 -11.03 24.13
N ILE A 162 3.90 -9.77 23.97
CA ILE A 162 5.31 -9.34 24.09
C ILE A 162 5.93 -9.60 25.47
N ASN A 163 5.09 -9.76 26.50
CA ASN A 163 5.52 -10.04 27.87
C ASN A 163 5.72 -11.54 28.18
N THR A 164 5.13 -12.45 27.39
CA THR A 164 5.16 -13.90 27.66
C THR A 164 5.65 -14.74 26.47
N GLY A 165 5.61 -14.20 25.25
CA GLY A 165 5.88 -14.92 24.00
C GLY A 165 4.74 -15.82 23.53
N LEU A 166 3.60 -15.85 24.21
CA LEU A 166 2.45 -16.67 23.84
C LEU A 166 1.59 -15.99 22.76
N ALA A 167 0.75 -16.78 22.07
CA ALA A 167 -0.25 -16.23 21.16
C ALA A 167 -1.27 -15.36 21.93
N CYS A 168 -1.73 -14.28 21.31
CA CYS A 168 -2.83 -13.48 21.86
C CYS A 168 -4.16 -14.22 21.80
N ASP A 169 -5.13 -13.77 22.60
CA ASP A 169 -6.53 -14.10 22.37
C ASP A 169 -7.01 -13.53 21.02
N GLU A 170 -7.52 -14.40 20.14
CA GLU A 170 -7.85 -14.05 18.75
C GLU A 170 -9.04 -13.09 18.64
N VAL A 171 -10.02 -13.20 19.54
CA VAL A 171 -11.27 -12.44 19.47
C VAL A 171 -11.09 -11.04 20.06
N THR A 172 -10.45 -10.95 21.22
CA THR A 172 -10.30 -9.70 21.97
C THR A 172 -8.97 -8.99 21.69
N SER A 173 -8.01 -9.66 21.03
CA SER A 173 -6.64 -9.17 20.85
C SER A 173 -5.97 -8.80 22.18
N THR A 174 -6.10 -9.67 23.19
CA THR A 174 -5.56 -9.42 24.53
C THR A 174 -4.60 -10.50 25.03
N CYS A 175 -3.78 -10.12 25.99
CA CYS A 175 -2.90 -10.99 26.75
C CYS A 175 -3.29 -10.92 28.22
N ASN A 176 -3.93 -11.97 28.74
CA ASN A 176 -4.54 -11.98 30.07
C ASN A 176 -5.46 -10.76 30.30
N GLY A 177 -6.32 -10.47 29.32
CA GLY A 177 -7.26 -9.35 29.36
C GLY A 177 -6.66 -7.96 29.08
N GLN A 178 -5.36 -7.87 28.77
CA GLN A 178 -4.70 -6.59 28.48
C GLN A 178 -4.29 -6.50 27.01
N ALA A 179 -4.88 -5.54 26.28
CA ALA A 179 -4.62 -5.32 24.86
C ALA A 179 -3.20 -4.80 24.57
N ARG A 180 -2.64 -3.96 25.47
CA ARG A 180 -1.33 -3.31 25.28
C ARG A 180 -0.14 -4.26 25.07
N TYR A 181 -0.27 -5.52 25.47
CA TYR A 181 0.79 -6.52 25.32
C TYR A 181 0.63 -7.37 24.06
N CYS A 182 -0.53 -7.31 23.39
CA CYS A 182 -0.76 -8.06 22.17
C CYS A 182 -0.31 -7.24 20.97
N ILE A 183 0.81 -7.62 20.35
CA ILE A 183 1.41 -6.87 19.23
C ILE A 183 1.73 -7.83 18.09
N ALA A 184 1.37 -7.44 16.87
CA ALA A 184 1.81 -8.13 15.67
C ALA A 184 3.12 -7.51 15.15
N SER A 185 4.05 -8.36 14.71
CA SER A 185 5.34 -7.93 14.17
C SER A 185 5.49 -8.23 12.69
N GLY A 186 6.25 -7.37 12.01
CA GLY A 186 6.66 -7.57 10.63
C GLY A 186 7.68 -8.69 10.45
N PRO A 187 8.00 -9.04 9.20
CA PRO A 187 8.87 -10.17 8.87
C PRO A 187 10.37 -9.93 9.10
N GLY A 188 10.81 -8.68 9.35
CA GLY A 188 12.21 -8.33 9.56
C GLY A 188 12.65 -8.37 11.03
N GLU A 189 13.94 -8.15 11.27
CA GLU A 189 14.52 -8.02 12.62
C GLU A 189 14.03 -6.74 13.32
N ASP A 190 13.78 -5.67 12.55
CA ASP A 190 13.21 -4.42 13.04
C ASP A 190 12.11 -3.89 12.09
N MET A 191 11.59 -2.69 12.41
CA MET A 191 10.53 -2.05 11.62
C MET A 191 11.02 -1.54 10.25
N PHE A 192 12.29 -1.15 10.12
CA PHE A 192 12.85 -0.67 8.86
C PHE A 192 13.02 -1.84 7.90
N GLU A 193 13.59 -2.94 8.37
CA GLU A 193 13.72 -4.16 7.60
C GLU A 193 12.34 -4.77 7.27
N SER A 194 11.40 -4.75 8.22
CA SER A 194 10.02 -5.17 7.95
C SER A 194 9.36 -4.33 6.86
N THR A 195 9.55 -3.00 6.90
CA THR A 195 9.06 -2.08 5.87
C THR A 195 9.68 -2.42 4.52
N LYS A 196 10.99 -2.65 4.49
CA LYS A 196 11.71 -3.07 3.29
C LYS A 196 11.21 -4.38 2.71
N ILE A 197 11.08 -5.43 3.51
CA ILE A 197 10.64 -6.75 3.02
C ILE A 197 9.22 -6.66 2.42
N ILE A 198 8.30 -5.96 3.09
CA ILE A 198 6.94 -5.80 2.60
C ILE A 198 6.90 -4.98 1.31
N ALA A 199 7.71 -3.92 1.22
CA ALA A 199 7.88 -3.12 0.02
C ALA A 199 8.48 -3.92 -1.14
N ASP A 200 9.56 -4.67 -0.89
CA ASP A 200 10.25 -5.51 -1.86
C ASP A 200 9.32 -6.57 -2.46
N ASN A 201 8.43 -7.16 -1.64
CA ASN A 201 7.41 -8.10 -2.11
C ASN A 201 6.43 -7.43 -3.08
N MET A 202 5.95 -6.21 -2.76
CA MET A 202 5.05 -5.45 -3.63
C MET A 202 5.73 -5.02 -4.92
N TYR A 203 6.94 -4.47 -4.82
CA TYR A 203 7.78 -4.08 -5.95
C TYR A 203 8.09 -5.26 -6.88
N SER A 204 8.49 -6.40 -6.31
CA SER A 204 8.79 -7.61 -7.10
C SER A 204 7.57 -8.10 -7.89
N LYS A 205 6.38 -8.06 -7.27
CA LYS A 205 5.14 -8.40 -7.99
C LYS A 205 4.80 -7.36 -9.05
N ALA A 206 4.99 -6.08 -8.78
CA ALA A 206 4.78 -5.03 -9.77
C ALA A 206 5.71 -5.20 -11.00
N LEU A 207 6.98 -5.55 -10.78
CA LEU A 207 7.91 -5.87 -11.87
C LEU A 207 7.49 -7.12 -12.67
N GLU A 208 7.03 -8.15 -11.99
CA GLU A 208 6.50 -9.35 -12.65
C GLU A 208 5.34 -8.99 -13.57
N LEU A 209 4.34 -8.23 -13.06
CA LEU A 209 3.18 -7.80 -13.84
C LEU A 209 3.53 -6.86 -14.99
N LEU A 210 4.58 -6.04 -14.82
CA LEU A 210 5.08 -5.11 -15.84
C LEU A 210 5.63 -5.87 -17.06
N ASN A 211 6.38 -6.94 -16.80
CA ASN A 211 7.07 -7.75 -17.80
C ASN A 211 6.23 -8.92 -18.33
N ASP A 212 5.10 -9.21 -17.69
CA ASP A 212 4.17 -10.24 -18.13
C ASP A 212 3.43 -9.84 -19.43
N GLY A 213 3.35 -10.78 -20.36
CA GLY A 213 2.70 -10.63 -21.67
C GLY A 213 1.18 -10.69 -21.64
N ASN A 214 0.56 -10.98 -20.48
CA ASN A 214 -0.88 -11.15 -20.35
C ASN A 214 -1.67 -9.84 -20.11
N ALA A 215 -1.00 -8.69 -20.17
CA ALA A 215 -1.66 -7.40 -19.95
C ALA A 215 -2.74 -7.12 -21.01
N VAL A 216 -3.94 -6.75 -20.56
CA VAL A 216 -5.09 -6.46 -21.42
C VAL A 216 -5.17 -4.98 -21.70
N LYS A 217 -5.28 -4.58 -22.97
CA LYS A 217 -5.45 -3.18 -23.35
C LYS A 217 -6.82 -2.67 -22.86
N VAL A 218 -6.83 -1.54 -22.15
CA VAL A 218 -8.05 -0.86 -21.72
C VAL A 218 -8.50 0.11 -22.81
N THR A 219 -9.76 0.00 -23.23
CA THR A 219 -10.38 0.86 -24.24
C THR A 219 -11.82 1.16 -23.89
N GLY A 220 -12.31 2.35 -24.25
CA GLY A 220 -13.69 2.76 -24.01
C GLY A 220 -13.79 4.27 -23.80
N ALA A 221 -15.02 4.77 -23.72
CA ALA A 221 -15.25 6.17 -23.37
C ALA A 221 -14.98 6.38 -21.87
N ILE A 222 -14.31 7.48 -21.54
CA ILE A 222 -14.23 7.98 -20.16
C ILE A 222 -15.58 8.62 -19.85
N LYS A 223 -16.20 8.21 -18.74
CA LYS A 223 -17.41 8.86 -18.21
C LYS A 223 -16.99 9.87 -17.15
N ILE A 224 -17.39 11.11 -17.34
CA ILE A 224 -17.21 12.23 -16.41
C ILE A 224 -18.57 12.48 -15.75
#